data_AF-A0A5K0ZEW2-F1
#
_entry.id   AF-A0A5K0ZEW2-F1
#
_cell.length_a   1.000
_cell.length_b   1.000
_cell.length_c   1.000
_cell.angle_alpha   90.00
_cell.angle_beta   90.00
_cell.angle_gamma   90.00
#
_symmetry.space_group_name_H-M   'P 1'
#
loop_
_entity.id
_entity.type
_entity.pdbx_description
1 polymer ?
#
loop_
_entity_poly.entity_id
_entity_poly.type
_entity_poly.pdbx_seq_one_letter_code
_entity_poly.pdbx_strand_id
1 'polypeptide(L)' 'EPTKCMQLDWPVRFKLINGIARGLLFLHEDSRLTIVHRDMKASNILLDEDMNSKISDFGTAK' A
#
# COMPACT_ATOMS: atom_id res chain seq x y z
N GLU A 1 -0.90 14.56 18.10
CA GLU A 1 -0.53 13.30 18.79
C GLU A 1 0.92 12.90 18.50
N PRO A 2 1.88 13.26 19.37
CA PRO A 2 3.31 12.90 19.26
C PRO A 2 3.57 11.38 19.28
N THR A 3 2.59 10.59 19.73
CA THR A 3 2.64 9.13 19.93
C THR A 3 2.58 8.31 18.64
N LYS A 4 2.17 8.89 17.50
CA LYS A 4 2.09 8.16 16.22
C LYS A 4 3.45 7.78 15.63
N CYS A 5 4.51 8.53 15.94
CA CYS A 5 5.85 8.25 15.43
C CYS A 5 6.49 7.00 16.03
N MET A 6 6.08 6.59 17.24
CA MET A 6 6.61 5.39 17.92
C MET A 6 5.98 4.07 17.43
N GLN A 7 5.02 4.11 16.49
CA GLN A 7 4.30 2.93 15.98
C GLN A 7 4.81 2.40 14.63
N LEU A 8 5.75 3.10 14.00
CA LEU A 8 6.28 2.77 12.68
C LEU A 8 7.80 2.58 12.73
N ASP A 9 8.25 1.67 13.60
CA ASP A 9 9.65 1.25 13.58
C ASP A 9 9.98 0.53 12.26
N TRP A 10 11.27 0.43 11.95
CA TRP A 10 11.74 -0.14 10.69
C TRP A 10 11.11 -1.50 10.33
N PRO A 11 10.96 -2.47 11.27
CA PRO A 11 10.31 -3.73 10.95
C PRO A 11 8.87 -3.57 10.46
N VAL A 12 8.11 -2.65 11.07
CA VAL A 12 6.74 -2.33 10.65
C VAL A 12 6.75 -1.69 9.27
N ARG A 13 7.63 -0.70 9.03
CA ARG A 13 7.77 -0.07 7.71
C ARG A 13 8.13 -1.08 6.64
N PHE A 14 9.02 -2.02 6.93
CA PHE A 14 9.41 -3.07 6.00
C PHE A 14 8.23 -4.00 5.68
N LYS A 15 7.43 -4.39 6.69
CA LYS A 15 6.18 -5.13 6.49
C LYS A 15 5.24 -4.39 5.55
N LEU A 16 5.06 -3.08 5.74
CA LEU A 16 4.21 -2.24 4.90
C LEU A 16 4.75 -2.13 3.46
N ILE A 17 6.04 -1.88 3.28
CA ILE A 17 6.68 -1.79 1.95
C ILE A 17 6.48 -3.10 1.18
N ASN A 18 6.71 -4.24 1.83
CA ASN A 18 6.50 -5.55 1.22
C ASN A 18 5.02 -5.78 0.85
N GLY A 19 4.08 -5.36 1.68
CA GLY A 19 2.65 -5.41 1.37
C GLY A 19 2.27 -4.55 0.16
N ILE A 20 2.79 -3.32 0.07
CA ILE A 20 2.57 -2.42 -1.07
C ILE A 20 3.14 -3.04 -2.35
N ALA A 21 4.37 -3.56 -2.30
CA ALA A 21 5.02 -4.19 -3.46
C ALA A 21 4.24 -5.42 -3.95
N ARG A 22 3.73 -6.26 -3.03
CA ARG A 22 2.85 -7.39 -3.38
C ARG A 22 1.54 -6.93 -4.00
N GLY A 23 0.92 -5.88 -3.46
CA GLY A 23 -0.29 -5.30 -4.03
C GLY A 23 -0.07 -4.80 -5.46
N LEU A 24 1.06 -4.11 -5.71
CA LEU A 24 1.43 -3.66 -7.05
C LEU A 24 1.73 -4.81 -8.01
N LEU A 25 2.49 -5.82 -7.57
CA LEU A 25 2.77 -7.01 -8.37
C LEU A 25 1.45 -7.70 -8.76
N PHE A 26 0.53 -7.85 -7.80
CA PHE A 26 -0.77 -8.43 -8.06
C PHE A 26 -1.54 -7.65 -9.13
N LEU A 27 -1.59 -6.32 -9.02
CA LEU A 27 -2.27 -5.46 -10.01
C LEU A 27 -1.63 -5.51 -11.39
N HIS A 28 -0.31 -5.69 -11.47
CA HIS A 28 0.41 -5.66 -12.74
C HIS A 28 0.42 -7.03 -13.45
N GLU A 29 0.60 -8.11 -12.70
CA GLU A 29 0.94 -9.43 -13.25
C GLU A 29 -0.04 -10.54 -12.86
N ASP A 30 -0.51 -10.59 -11.61
CA ASP A 30 -1.34 -11.72 -11.13
C ASP A 30 -2.86 -11.50 -11.31
N SER A 31 -3.30 -10.27 -11.55
CA SER A 31 -4.71 -9.96 -11.79
C SER A 31 -5.12 -10.37 -13.20
N ARG A 32 -6.41 -10.71 -13.37
CA ARG A 32 -6.99 -11.08 -14.67
C ARG A 32 -6.84 -9.99 -15.74
N LEU A 33 -6.70 -8.74 -15.31
CA LEU A 33 -6.44 -7.57 -16.14
C LEU A 33 -5.25 -6.85 -15.53
N THR A 34 -4.27 -6.47 -16.33
CA THR A 34 -3.17 -5.60 -15.88
C THR A 34 -3.73 -4.22 -15.57
N ILE A 35 -3.62 -3.79 -14.31
CA ILE A 35 -4.11 -2.52 -13.81
C ILE A 35 -2.91 -1.62 -13.47
N VAL A 36 -2.78 -0.49 -14.16
CA VAL A 36 -1.78 0.53 -13.82
C VAL A 36 -2.43 1.59 -12.94
N HIS A 37 -2.02 1.70 -11.67
CA HIS A 37 -2.62 2.62 -10.68
C HIS A 37 -2.46 4.11 -11.02
N ARG A 38 -1.28 4.52 -11.54
CA ARG A 38 -0.90 5.88 -11.99
C ARG A 38 -0.82 6.99 -10.93
N ASP A 39 -1.51 6.87 -9.79
CA ASP A 39 -1.45 7.86 -8.69
C ASP A 39 -0.95 7.23 -7.37
N MET A 40 0.22 6.58 -7.44
CA MET A 40 0.82 5.97 -6.24
C MET A 40 1.45 7.04 -5.35
N LYS A 41 0.89 7.22 -4.16
CA LYS A 41 1.34 8.16 -3.13
C LYS A 41 0.97 7.68 -1.74
N ALA A 42 1.65 8.18 -0.71
CA ALA A 42 1.45 7.73 0.66
C ALA A 42 0.01 7.89 1.17
N SER A 43 -0.70 8.96 0.75
CA SER A 43 -2.11 9.17 1.14
C SER A 43 -3.07 8.12 0.55
N ASN A 44 -2.64 7.41 -0.50
CA ASN A 44 -3.41 6.35 -1.15
C ASN A 44 -3.06 4.95 -0.60
N ILE A 45 -2.19 4.87 0.41
CA ILE A 45 -1.92 3.65 1.15
C ILE A 45 -2.65 3.70 2.49
N LEU A 46 -3.69 2.90 2.62
CA LEU A 46 -4.44 2.76 3.85
C LEU A 46 -3.82 1.65 4.70
N LEU A 47 -3.93 1.80 6.03
CA LEU A 47 -3.56 0.76 6.99
C LEU A 47 -4.84 0.24 7.65
N ASP A 48 -4.99 -1.08 7.72
CA ASP A 48 -6.05 -1.69 8.53
C ASP A 48 -5.65 -1.85 10.00
N GLU A 49 -6.56 -2.39 10.81
CA GLU A 49 -6.40 -2.58 12.25
C GLU A 49 -5.19 -3.45 12.61
N ASP A 50 -4.74 -4.31 11.69
CA ASP A 50 -3.60 -5.23 11.84
C ASP A 50 -2.28 -4.66 11.26
N MET A 51 -2.26 -3.36 10.92
CA MET A 51 -1.13 -2.68 10.28
C MET A 51 -0.70 -3.36 8.97
N ASN A 52 -1.67 -3.80 8.16
CA ASN A 52 -1.42 -4.23 6.78
C ASN A 52 -1.71 -3.08 5.81
N SER A 53 -0.87 -2.95 4.79
CA SER A 53 -1.05 -1.93 3.74
C SER A 53 -2.10 -2.34 2.72
N LYS A 54 -2.99 -1.41 2.35
CA LYS A 54 -3.97 -1.56 1.27
C LYS A 54 -3.85 -0.39 0.29
N ILE A 55 -3.73 -0.70 -0.99
CA ILE A 55 -3.72 0.30 -2.07
C ILE A 55 -5.15 0.77 -2.30
N SER A 56 -5.35 2.09 -2.40
CA SER A 56 -6.67 2.73 -2.53
C SER A 56 -6.63 3.85 -3.58
N ASP A 57 -7.80 4.39 -3.92
CA ASP A 57 -7.98 5.45 -4.93
C ASP A 57 -7.51 5.07 -6.34
N PHE A 58 -8.27 4.17 -6.95
CA PHE A 58 -8.09 3.73 -8.34
C PHE A 58 -8.75 4.66 -9.37
N GLY A 59 -9.09 5.91 -9.00
CA GLY A 59 -9.84 6.83 -9.87
C GLY A 59 -9.15 7.17 -11.20
N THR A 60 -7.84 6.95 -11.29
CA THR A 60 -7.03 7.15 -12.52
C THR A 60 -6.50 5.85 -13.13
N ALA A 61 -6.89 4.70 -12.59
CA ALA A 61 -6.38 3.41 -13.00
C ALA A 61 -6.85 3.00 -14.41
N LYS A 62 -6.04 2.22 -15.13
CA LYS A 62 -6.38 1.64 -16.43
C LYS A 62 -5.91 0.20 -16.52
#